data_AF-A0A935YVD2-F1
#
_entry.id   AF-A0A935YVD2-F1
#
_cell.length_a   1.000
_cell.length_b   1.000
_cell.length_c   1.000
_cell.angle_alpha   90.00
_cell.angle_beta   90.00
_cell.angle_gamma   90.00
#
_symmetry.space_group_name_H-M   'P 1'
#
loop_
_entity.id
_entity.type
_entity.pdbx_description
1 polymer ?
#
loop_
_entity_poly.entity_id
_entity_poly.type
_entity_poly.pdbx_seq_one_letter_code
_entity_poly.pdbx_strand_id
1 'polypeptide(L)'
;MIDLSITRDPKWIKAREKLWKPISKYLKDGLRNDELEKVHKYFMMGDRKELDSFGVDADAAAFCWFPIQNPEAWDYLFQNVIKDQKYFEYFFYFSFEDLTHRALSAEQQLVMWDYFAGNVFQPVVTSRVPVGKKGELVNFNVDKGRITASFYCFIHDWASSKKDHSNYKMIHRINYLITLLPYMSDQEFEVKDNFGNLVSQAAFCLREIFIRVCFPHYKIKKKLDGEKLVIFETFILSLKEKLDSAEMPVAMRKLWEEIKADKL
;
A
#
# COMPACT_ATOMS: atom_id res chain seq x y z
N MET A 1 -12.16 -11.93 21.95
CA MET A 1 -12.96 -10.72 21.64
C MET A 1 -12.10 -9.52 21.95
N ILE A 2 -11.90 -8.59 21.00
CA ILE A 2 -11.13 -7.37 21.26
C ILE A 2 -11.97 -6.40 22.10
N ASP A 3 -11.35 -5.73 23.08
CA ASP A 3 -12.04 -4.75 23.91
C ASP A 3 -12.29 -3.45 23.11
N LEU A 4 -13.57 -3.14 22.90
CA LEU A 4 -14.03 -1.91 22.24
C LEU A 4 -14.62 -0.91 23.24
N SER A 5 -14.38 -1.06 24.54
CA SER A 5 -14.85 -0.13 25.57
C SER A 5 -14.41 1.32 25.32
N ILE A 6 -13.25 1.52 24.68
CA ILE A 6 -12.73 2.83 24.26
C ILE A 6 -13.69 3.59 23.33
N THR A 7 -14.54 2.87 22.58
CA THR A 7 -15.53 3.49 21.68
C THR A 7 -16.59 4.30 22.41
N ARG A 8 -16.70 4.15 23.74
CA ARG A 8 -17.59 4.92 24.61
C ARG A 8 -16.94 6.17 25.21
N ASP A 9 -15.63 6.36 25.06
CA ASP A 9 -14.93 7.55 25.57
C ASP A 9 -15.32 8.80 24.73
N PRO A 10 -15.84 9.88 25.35
CA PRO A 10 -16.15 11.13 24.65
C PRO A 10 -14.96 11.73 23.87
N LYS A 11 -13.73 11.59 24.38
CA LYS A 11 -12.53 12.05 23.68
C LYS A 11 -12.26 11.24 22.42
N TRP A 12 -12.43 9.92 22.50
CA TRP A 12 -12.31 9.02 21.36
C TRP A 12 -13.34 9.34 20.28
N ILE A 13 -14.62 9.48 20.67
CA ILE A 13 -15.71 9.84 19.76
C ILE A 13 -15.39 11.15 19.04
N LYS A 14 -14.99 12.19 19.78
CA LYS A 14 -14.63 13.50 19.19
C LYS A 14 -13.46 13.40 18.22
N ALA A 15 -12.44 12.61 18.54
CA ALA A 15 -11.29 12.40 17.67
C ALA A 15 -11.67 11.63 16.39
N ARG A 16 -12.47 10.57 16.51
CA ARG A 16 -12.94 9.77 15.37
C ARG A 16 -13.88 10.55 14.45
N GLU A 17 -14.80 11.35 14.98
CA GLU A 17 -15.66 12.22 14.18
C GLU A 17 -14.86 13.22 13.33
N LYS A 18 -13.76 13.74 13.88
CA LYS A 18 -12.86 14.64 13.13
C LYS A 18 -12.22 13.93 11.93
N LEU A 19 -11.88 12.65 12.07
CA LEU A 19 -11.37 11.82 10.97
C LEU A 19 -12.46 11.46 9.95
N TRP A 20 -13.67 11.15 10.42
CA TRP A 20 -14.79 10.75 9.58
C TRP A 20 -15.27 11.87 8.64
N LYS A 21 -15.34 13.11 9.11
CA LYS A 21 -15.91 14.24 8.36
C LYS A 21 -15.38 14.38 6.91
N PRO A 22 -14.06 14.47 6.65
CA PRO A 22 -13.54 14.55 5.29
C PRO A 22 -13.83 13.29 4.46
N ILE A 23 -13.84 12.11 5.08
CA ILE A 23 -14.05 10.81 4.42
C ILE A 23 -15.50 10.65 4.00
N SER A 24 -16.44 11.00 4.88
CA SER A 24 -17.87 10.95 4.58
C SER A 24 -18.21 11.80 3.36
N LYS A 25 -17.53 12.94 3.17
CA LYS A 25 -17.69 13.76 1.96
C LYS A 25 -17.25 13.02 0.70
N TYR A 26 -16.13 12.31 0.76
CA TYR A 26 -15.62 11.50 -0.35
C TYR A 26 -16.54 10.29 -0.65
N LEU A 27 -17.04 9.62 0.39
CA LEU A 27 -17.89 8.44 0.24
C LEU A 27 -19.32 8.76 -0.26
N LYS A 28 -19.82 9.98 -0.02
CA LYS A 28 -21.13 10.43 -0.51
C LYS A 28 -21.29 10.37 -2.03
N ASP A 29 -20.18 10.40 -2.77
CA ASP A 29 -20.22 10.34 -4.23
C ASP A 29 -20.49 8.91 -4.74
N GLY A 30 -20.32 7.88 -3.89
CA GLY A 30 -20.47 6.47 -4.27
C GLY A 30 -21.41 5.65 -3.39
N LEU A 31 -21.87 6.17 -2.25
CA LEU A 31 -22.77 5.49 -1.30
C LEU A 31 -24.06 6.26 -1.11
N ARG A 32 -25.17 5.53 -0.92
CA ARG A 32 -26.43 6.12 -0.45
C ARG A 32 -26.29 6.58 1.01
N ASN A 33 -27.19 7.45 1.46
CA ASN A 33 -27.13 8.01 2.82
C ASN A 33 -27.26 6.94 3.91
N ASP A 34 -28.14 5.95 3.72
CA ASP A 34 -28.32 4.83 4.65
C ASP A 34 -27.09 3.91 4.71
N GLU A 35 -26.45 3.70 3.57
CA GLU A 35 -25.19 2.99 3.43
C GLU A 35 -24.05 3.72 4.16
N LEU A 36 -23.94 5.03 3.96
CA LEU A 36 -22.96 5.86 4.63
C LEU A 36 -23.14 5.85 6.16
N GLU A 37 -24.37 5.86 6.65
CA GLU A 37 -24.67 5.78 8.08
C GLU A 37 -24.24 4.43 8.68
N LYS A 38 -24.45 3.32 7.97
CA LYS A 38 -23.99 1.99 8.40
C LYS A 38 -22.46 1.93 8.52
N VAL A 39 -21.75 2.44 7.52
CA VAL A 39 -20.28 2.51 7.54
C VAL A 39 -19.82 3.41 8.68
N HIS A 40 -20.49 4.55 8.91
CA HIS A 40 -20.19 5.45 10.03
C HIS A 40 -20.36 4.75 11.38
N LYS A 41 -21.49 4.07 11.60
CA LYS A 41 -21.73 3.30 12.85
C LYS A 41 -20.67 2.25 13.09
N TYR A 42 -20.31 1.50 12.06
CA TYR A 42 -19.23 0.51 12.16
C TYR A 42 -17.87 1.17 12.45
N PHE A 43 -17.56 2.28 11.78
CA PHE A 43 -16.34 3.04 12.01
C PHE A 43 -16.20 3.56 13.45
N MET A 44 -17.32 3.95 14.06
CA MET A 44 -17.34 4.47 15.43
C MET A 44 -17.32 3.37 16.48
N MET A 45 -18.06 2.26 16.26
CA MET A 45 -18.39 1.29 17.30
C MET A 45 -17.94 -0.14 17.02
N GLY A 46 -17.61 -0.48 15.78
CA GLY A 46 -17.20 -1.84 15.37
C GLY A 46 -18.34 -2.85 15.33
N ASP A 47 -19.61 -2.41 15.35
CA ASP A 47 -20.76 -3.31 15.28
C ASP A 47 -20.99 -3.83 13.87
N ARG A 48 -20.53 -5.05 13.61
CA ARG A 48 -20.61 -5.69 12.29
C ARG A 48 -22.04 -5.91 11.79
N LYS A 49 -23.06 -5.96 12.68
CA LYS A 49 -24.45 -6.19 12.24
C LYS A 49 -24.91 -5.17 11.20
N GLU A 50 -24.41 -3.94 11.31
CA GLU A 50 -24.68 -2.88 10.34
C GLU A 50 -24.08 -3.19 8.96
N LEU A 51 -22.88 -3.79 8.90
CA LEU A 51 -22.21 -4.17 7.65
C LEU A 51 -22.77 -5.42 6.99
N ASP A 52 -23.20 -6.42 7.76
CA ASP A 52 -23.78 -7.65 7.18
C ASP A 52 -25.11 -7.36 6.43
N SER A 53 -25.75 -6.22 6.70
CA SER A 53 -26.93 -5.71 5.98
C SER A 53 -26.59 -4.89 4.71
N PHE A 54 -25.30 -4.71 4.43
CA PHE A 54 -24.75 -3.95 3.32
C PHE A 54 -24.45 -4.93 2.17
N GLY A 55 -25.14 -4.80 1.04
CA GLY A 55 -25.02 -5.73 -0.09
C GLY A 55 -23.67 -5.72 -0.81
N VAL A 56 -22.67 -5.00 -0.30
CA VAL A 56 -21.34 -4.87 -0.89
C VAL A 56 -20.29 -5.30 0.13
N ASP A 57 -19.50 -6.30 -0.23
CA ASP A 57 -18.23 -6.68 0.38
C ASP A 57 -18.03 -6.32 1.87
N ALA A 58 -18.84 -6.95 2.74
CA ALA A 58 -18.83 -6.69 4.18
C ALA A 58 -17.48 -7.02 4.83
N ASP A 59 -16.69 -7.93 4.26
CA ASP A 59 -15.35 -8.27 4.75
C ASP A 59 -14.33 -7.18 4.41
N ALA A 60 -14.38 -6.65 3.18
CA ALA A 60 -13.59 -5.47 2.80
C ALA A 60 -13.87 -4.29 3.74
N ALA A 61 -15.16 -3.99 3.95
CA ALA A 61 -15.60 -2.92 4.82
C ALA A 61 -15.20 -3.16 6.28
N ALA A 62 -15.31 -4.41 6.76
CA ALA A 62 -14.99 -4.76 8.13
C ALA A 62 -13.54 -4.47 8.50
N PHE A 63 -12.60 -4.73 7.59
CA PHE A 63 -11.19 -4.43 7.80
C PHE A 63 -10.91 -2.92 7.70
N CYS A 64 -11.34 -2.31 6.60
CA CYS A 64 -11.01 -0.91 6.28
C CYS A 64 -11.51 0.07 7.34
N TRP A 65 -12.65 -0.23 7.94
CA TRP A 65 -13.35 0.70 8.81
C TRP A 65 -13.37 0.27 10.27
N PHE A 66 -12.57 -0.72 10.67
CA PHE A 66 -12.58 -1.14 12.08
C PHE A 66 -12.11 -0.01 13.02
N PRO A 67 -12.73 0.16 14.21
CA PRO A 67 -12.38 1.25 15.13
C PRO A 67 -10.93 1.19 15.64
N ILE A 68 -10.30 0.02 15.68
CA ILE A 68 -8.92 -0.11 16.12
C ILE A 68 -8.08 -0.55 14.91
N GLN A 69 -7.00 0.19 14.62
CA GLN A 69 -6.15 -0.04 13.45
C GLN A 69 -4.73 -0.38 13.92
N ASN A 70 -4.57 -1.59 14.46
CA ASN A 70 -3.32 -2.13 14.97
C ASN A 70 -3.24 -3.66 14.71
N PRO A 71 -2.06 -4.29 14.88
CA PRO A 71 -1.87 -5.72 14.62
C PRO A 71 -2.85 -6.63 15.34
N GLU A 72 -3.12 -6.40 16.63
CA GLU A 72 -4.00 -7.24 17.44
C GLU A 72 -5.45 -7.18 16.94
N ALA A 73 -5.90 -6.00 16.51
CA ALA A 73 -7.20 -5.82 15.89
C ALA A 73 -7.30 -6.52 14.54
N TRP A 74 -6.27 -6.42 13.69
CA TRP A 74 -6.27 -7.10 12.39
C TRP A 74 -6.23 -8.63 12.55
N ASP A 75 -5.45 -9.16 13.51
CA ASP A 75 -5.47 -10.58 13.86
C ASP A 75 -6.87 -11.02 14.30
N TYR A 76 -7.51 -10.25 15.19
CA TYR A 76 -8.89 -10.50 15.60
C TYR A 76 -9.85 -10.50 14.40
N LEU A 77 -9.73 -9.53 13.49
CA LEU A 77 -10.57 -9.41 12.31
C LEU A 77 -10.41 -10.62 11.39
N PHE A 78 -9.18 -11.04 11.09
CA PHE A 78 -8.93 -12.19 10.23
C PHE A 78 -9.43 -13.50 10.83
N GLN A 79 -9.24 -13.70 12.13
CA GLN A 79 -9.67 -14.92 12.84
C GLN A 79 -11.18 -15.02 13.04
N ASN A 80 -11.84 -13.89 13.35
CA ASN A 80 -13.19 -13.92 13.93
C ASN A 80 -14.22 -13.16 13.09
N VAL A 81 -13.77 -12.27 12.21
CA VAL A 81 -14.65 -11.39 11.45
C VAL A 81 -14.62 -11.79 9.98
N ILE A 82 -13.52 -11.56 9.27
CA ILE A 82 -13.40 -11.84 7.83
C ILE A 82 -13.74 -13.31 7.56
N LYS A 83 -14.69 -13.55 6.65
CA LYS A 83 -15.24 -14.87 6.33
C LYS A 83 -14.49 -15.51 5.17
N ASP A 84 -14.11 -14.73 4.18
CA ASP A 84 -13.43 -15.20 2.95
C ASP A 84 -11.91 -14.95 3.02
N GLN A 85 -11.15 -16.04 2.89
CA GLN A 85 -9.69 -16.02 2.98
C GLN A 85 -9.01 -15.18 1.89
N LYS A 86 -9.67 -14.96 0.74
CA LYS A 86 -9.11 -14.12 -0.35
C LYS A 86 -8.81 -12.69 0.12
N TYR A 87 -9.52 -12.23 1.16
CA TYR A 87 -9.32 -10.89 1.69
C TYR A 87 -7.96 -10.73 2.34
N PHE A 88 -7.30 -11.81 2.79
CA PHE A 88 -5.94 -11.70 3.30
C PHE A 88 -4.96 -11.24 2.21
N GLU A 89 -4.96 -11.90 1.05
CA GLU A 89 -4.14 -11.49 -0.10
C GLU A 89 -4.55 -10.11 -0.62
N TYR A 90 -5.86 -9.83 -0.70
CA TYR A 90 -6.35 -8.51 -1.06
C TYR A 90 -5.79 -7.41 -0.16
N PHE A 91 -5.85 -7.60 1.17
CA PHE A 91 -5.35 -6.59 2.12
C PHE A 91 -3.84 -6.49 2.16
N PHE A 92 -3.12 -7.57 1.84
CA PHE A 92 -1.69 -7.50 1.60
C PHE A 92 -1.39 -6.47 0.50
N TYR A 93 -1.99 -6.58 -0.70
CA TYR A 93 -1.74 -5.60 -1.77
C TYR A 93 -2.33 -4.22 -1.48
N PHE A 94 -3.50 -4.16 -0.83
CA PHE A 94 -4.10 -2.92 -0.38
C PHE A 94 -3.18 -2.12 0.56
N SER A 95 -2.36 -2.82 1.37
CA SER A 95 -1.38 -2.17 2.25
C SER A 95 -0.30 -1.40 1.50
N PHE A 96 -0.14 -1.59 0.19
CA PHE A 96 0.79 -0.82 -0.65
C PHE A 96 0.13 0.47 -1.21
N GLU A 97 -1.18 0.65 -1.12
CA GLU A 97 -1.88 1.80 -1.68
C GLU A 97 -1.83 3.04 -0.77
N ASP A 98 -2.19 4.22 -1.30
CA ASP A 98 -2.38 5.43 -0.48
C ASP A 98 -3.70 5.39 0.29
N LEU A 99 -3.63 5.11 1.59
CA LEU A 99 -4.81 4.90 2.44
C LEU A 99 -5.23 6.15 3.23
N THR A 100 -4.75 7.33 2.86
CA THR A 100 -5.13 8.59 3.51
C THR A 100 -6.65 8.82 3.45
N HIS A 101 -7.28 8.40 2.37
CA HIS A 101 -8.74 8.44 2.18
C HIS A 101 -9.53 7.44 3.07
N ARG A 102 -8.84 6.59 3.85
CA ARG A 102 -9.41 5.56 4.74
C ARG A 102 -9.24 5.87 6.23
N ALA A 103 -9.07 7.14 6.59
CA ALA A 103 -8.91 7.57 7.99
C ALA A 103 -7.63 7.06 8.68
N LEU A 104 -6.64 6.60 7.91
CA LEU A 104 -5.37 6.13 8.45
C LEU A 104 -4.33 7.25 8.43
N SER A 105 -3.75 7.53 9.59
CA SER A 105 -2.55 8.38 9.67
C SER A 105 -1.36 7.74 8.95
N ALA A 106 -0.33 8.52 8.63
CA ALA A 106 0.90 8.00 8.03
C ALA A 106 1.53 6.87 8.86
N GLU A 107 1.54 7.03 10.18
CA GLU A 107 2.02 6.03 11.14
C GLU A 107 1.19 4.75 11.09
N GLN A 108 -0.14 4.85 11.08
CA GLN A 108 -1.01 3.67 10.99
C GLN A 108 -0.84 2.93 9.66
N GLN A 109 -0.60 3.66 8.56
CA GLN A 109 -0.29 3.04 7.28
C GLN A 109 1.05 2.29 7.30
N LEU A 110 2.06 2.82 7.99
CA LEU A 110 3.33 2.11 8.21
C LEU A 110 3.16 0.85 9.06
N VAL A 111 2.38 0.93 10.13
CA VAL A 111 2.06 -0.23 10.97
C VAL A 111 1.31 -1.30 10.17
N MET A 112 0.40 -0.89 9.28
CA MET A 112 -0.31 -1.83 8.39
C MET A 112 0.63 -2.49 7.38
N TRP A 113 1.55 -1.72 6.78
CA TRP A 113 2.59 -2.29 5.94
C TRP A 113 3.44 -3.32 6.70
N ASP A 114 3.89 -2.98 7.92
CA ASP A 114 4.75 -3.86 8.71
C ASP A 114 4.05 -5.15 9.15
N TYR A 115 2.73 -5.07 9.36
CA TYR A 115 1.93 -6.26 9.66
C TYR A 115 1.95 -7.29 8.53
N PHE A 116 1.94 -6.83 7.26
CA PHE A 116 1.84 -7.70 6.08
C PHE A 116 3.18 -8.04 5.43
N ALA A 117 4.05 -7.05 5.27
CA ALA A 117 5.21 -7.11 4.39
C ALA A 117 6.55 -6.90 5.13
N GLY A 118 6.56 -6.05 6.17
CA GLY A 118 7.78 -5.68 6.87
C GLY A 118 8.76 -4.93 5.96
N ASN A 119 10.07 -5.03 6.25
CA ASN A 119 11.11 -4.25 5.56
C ASN A 119 11.90 -5.04 4.50
N VAL A 120 11.76 -6.38 4.48
CA VAL A 120 12.51 -7.28 3.59
C VAL A 120 11.50 -8.11 2.82
N PHE A 121 11.64 -8.12 1.50
CA PHE A 121 10.77 -8.88 0.62
C PHE A 121 10.86 -10.38 0.92
N GLN A 122 9.70 -11.02 0.96
CA GLN A 122 9.56 -12.47 1.01
C GLN A 122 8.71 -12.90 -0.19
N PRO A 123 9.12 -13.93 -0.95
CA PRO A 123 8.38 -14.38 -2.13
C PRO A 123 7.06 -15.06 -1.78
N VAL A 124 6.93 -15.56 -0.55
CA VAL A 124 5.72 -16.18 -0.01
C VAL A 124 5.34 -15.47 1.27
N VAL A 125 4.09 -15.06 1.38
CA VAL A 125 3.52 -14.45 2.59
C VAL A 125 2.58 -15.46 3.22
N THR A 126 2.66 -15.59 4.55
CA THR A 126 1.76 -16.44 5.34
C THR A 126 1.04 -15.59 6.38
N SER A 127 -0.25 -15.82 6.58
CA SER A 127 -1.01 -15.14 7.62
C SER A 127 -0.47 -15.46 9.01
N ARG A 128 -0.46 -14.47 9.90
CA ARG A 128 -0.03 -14.63 11.30
C ARG A 128 -0.99 -15.49 12.11
N VAL A 129 -2.23 -15.52 11.66
CA VAL A 129 -3.36 -16.16 12.31
C VAL A 129 -4.20 -16.91 11.29
N PRO A 130 -4.99 -17.91 11.72
CA PRO A 130 -5.93 -18.57 10.82
C PRO A 130 -7.00 -17.59 10.32
N VAL A 131 -7.36 -17.67 9.05
CA VAL A 131 -8.27 -16.72 8.38
C VAL A 131 -9.55 -17.41 7.90
N GLY A 132 -10.67 -16.72 8.02
CA GLY A 132 -11.91 -17.13 7.37
C GLY A 132 -12.61 -18.29 8.04
N LYS A 133 -13.70 -18.77 7.42
CA LYS A 133 -14.56 -19.81 8.00
C LYS A 133 -13.86 -21.15 8.25
N LYS A 134 -12.83 -21.46 7.46
CA LYS A 134 -12.06 -22.70 7.61
C LYS A 134 -11.10 -22.65 8.79
N GLY A 135 -10.70 -21.46 9.24
CA GLY A 135 -9.74 -21.30 10.32
C GLY A 135 -8.38 -21.90 9.98
N GLU A 136 -7.88 -21.64 8.77
CA GLU A 136 -6.57 -22.13 8.29
C GLU A 136 -5.61 -20.96 8.05
N LEU A 137 -4.30 -21.23 8.14
CA LEU A 137 -3.29 -20.26 7.71
C LEU A 137 -3.34 -20.10 6.20
N VAL A 138 -3.40 -18.86 5.73
CA VAL A 138 -3.41 -18.52 4.31
C VAL A 138 -1.98 -18.23 3.89
N ASN A 139 -1.53 -18.83 2.79
CA ASN A 139 -0.28 -18.46 2.14
C ASN A 139 -0.49 -18.23 0.65
N PHE A 140 0.32 -17.35 0.07
CA PHE A 140 0.31 -17.08 -1.37
C PHE A 140 1.69 -16.59 -1.84
N ASN A 141 1.96 -16.80 -3.13
CA ASN A 141 3.14 -16.25 -3.79
C ASN A 141 2.89 -14.78 -4.13
N VAL A 142 3.83 -13.91 -3.78
CA VAL A 142 3.70 -12.47 -4.02
C VAL A 142 3.89 -12.16 -5.50
N ASP A 143 2.94 -11.44 -6.08
CA ASP A 143 3.01 -10.86 -7.42
C ASP A 143 3.96 -9.66 -7.40
N LYS A 144 5.20 -9.91 -7.82
CA LYS A 144 6.27 -8.89 -7.90
C LYS A 144 5.90 -7.75 -8.87
N GLY A 145 5.08 -8.03 -9.89
CA GLY A 145 4.58 -7.02 -10.83
C GLY A 145 3.68 -6.00 -10.14
N ARG A 146 2.77 -6.47 -9.27
CA ARG A 146 1.94 -5.55 -8.47
C ARG A 146 2.77 -4.69 -7.51
N ILE A 147 3.77 -5.28 -6.84
CA ILE A 147 4.63 -4.53 -5.91
C ILE A 147 5.42 -3.45 -6.66
N THR A 148 6.07 -3.82 -7.77
CA THR A 148 6.85 -2.87 -8.59
C THR A 148 5.96 -1.77 -9.18
N ALA A 149 4.73 -2.09 -9.60
CA ALA A 149 3.75 -1.11 -10.05
C ALA A 149 3.36 -0.12 -8.94
N SER A 150 3.15 -0.58 -7.71
CA SER A 150 2.87 0.30 -6.55
C SER A 150 4.01 1.29 -6.29
N PHE A 151 5.27 0.82 -6.29
CA PHE A 151 6.43 1.70 -6.13
C PHE A 151 6.58 2.69 -7.30
N TYR A 152 6.34 2.24 -8.54
CA TYR A 152 6.34 3.11 -9.71
C TYR A 152 5.32 4.23 -9.59
N CYS A 153 4.06 3.90 -9.27
CA CYS A 153 2.98 4.88 -9.10
C CYS A 153 3.33 5.89 -8.02
N PHE A 154 3.87 5.43 -6.89
CA PHE A 154 4.32 6.29 -5.81
C PHE A 154 5.40 7.29 -6.26
N ILE A 155 6.50 6.80 -6.85
CA ILE A 155 7.60 7.67 -7.28
C ILE A 155 7.12 8.64 -8.38
N HIS A 156 6.28 8.15 -9.30
CA HIS A 156 5.68 8.98 -10.35
C HIS A 156 4.83 10.10 -9.76
N ASP A 157 3.88 9.77 -8.89
CA ASP A 157 2.94 10.72 -8.31
C ASP A 157 3.67 11.76 -7.47
N TRP A 158 4.65 11.32 -6.67
CA TRP A 158 5.45 12.22 -5.86
C TRP A 158 6.24 13.20 -6.70
N ALA A 159 6.97 12.71 -7.69
CA ALA A 159 7.75 13.55 -8.58
C ALA A 159 6.83 14.57 -9.31
N SER A 160 5.61 14.17 -9.69
CA SER A 160 4.64 15.03 -10.35
C SER A 160 3.90 16.05 -9.46
N SER A 161 4.23 16.11 -8.15
CA SER A 161 3.65 17.02 -7.15
C SER A 161 2.11 17.03 -7.09
N LYS A 162 1.48 15.89 -7.40
CA LYS A 162 0.02 15.73 -7.46
C LYS A 162 -0.65 15.66 -6.09
N LYS A 163 0.06 15.27 -5.03
CA LYS A 163 -0.48 15.14 -3.66
C LYS A 163 0.51 15.68 -2.61
N ASP A 164 0.09 15.71 -1.35
CA ASP A 164 0.97 16.05 -0.24
C ASP A 164 1.75 14.79 0.20
N HIS A 165 3.02 14.71 -0.18
CA HIS A 165 3.75 13.44 -0.23
C HIS A 165 4.74 13.18 0.92
N SER A 166 4.88 14.07 1.89
CA SER A 166 5.76 13.87 3.05
C SER A 166 5.32 12.72 3.97
N ASN A 167 4.11 12.17 3.76
CA ASN A 167 3.48 11.13 4.58
C ASN A 167 3.47 9.74 3.91
N TYR A 168 4.20 9.53 2.82
CA TYR A 168 4.17 8.24 2.13
C TYR A 168 5.05 7.22 2.83
N LYS A 169 4.40 6.16 3.32
CA LYS A 169 5.07 5.00 3.95
C LYS A 169 6.19 4.37 3.12
N MET A 170 6.09 4.42 1.78
CA MET A 170 7.07 3.80 0.88
C MET A 170 8.47 4.40 1.00
N ILE A 171 8.59 5.67 1.41
CA ILE A 171 9.88 6.33 1.70
C ILE A 171 10.66 5.54 2.75
N HIS A 172 9.94 5.07 3.77
CA HIS A 172 10.51 4.35 4.91
C HIS A 172 10.66 2.84 4.64
N ARG A 173 10.20 2.33 3.49
CA ARG A 173 10.17 0.90 3.16
C ARG A 173 10.86 0.60 1.84
N ILE A 174 11.81 1.45 1.46
CA ILE A 174 12.54 1.27 0.19
C ILE A 174 13.35 -0.03 0.16
N ASN A 175 13.83 -0.52 1.31
CA ASN A 175 14.54 -1.80 1.39
C ASN A 175 13.67 -2.97 0.91
N TYR A 176 12.34 -2.86 1.03
CA TYR A 176 11.43 -3.88 0.51
C TYR A 176 11.53 -4.00 -1.02
N LEU A 177 11.60 -2.86 -1.73
CA LEU A 177 11.85 -2.86 -3.18
C LEU A 177 13.24 -3.41 -3.51
N ILE A 178 14.27 -2.99 -2.77
CA ILE A 178 15.66 -3.42 -3.03
C ILE A 178 15.83 -4.94 -2.87
N THR A 179 15.23 -5.50 -1.82
CA THR A 179 15.30 -6.94 -1.53
C THR A 179 14.37 -7.78 -2.41
N LEU A 180 13.44 -7.16 -3.13
CA LEU A 180 12.63 -7.81 -4.16
C LEU A 180 13.43 -8.09 -5.44
N LEU A 181 14.40 -7.24 -5.79
CA LEU A 181 15.10 -7.30 -7.08
C LEU A 181 15.75 -8.66 -7.39
N PRO A 182 16.42 -9.35 -6.44
CA PRO A 182 17.02 -10.66 -6.70
C PRO A 182 16.00 -11.77 -7.04
N TYR A 183 14.73 -11.58 -6.69
CA TYR A 183 13.65 -12.53 -6.97
C TYR A 183 13.02 -12.34 -8.35
N MET A 184 13.46 -11.33 -9.09
CA MET A 184 13.09 -11.14 -10.48
C MET A 184 13.90 -12.09 -11.36
N SER A 185 13.39 -12.43 -12.54
CA SER A 185 14.08 -13.26 -13.53
C SER A 185 14.45 -12.44 -14.76
N ASP A 186 15.52 -12.80 -15.45
CA ASP A 186 15.89 -12.13 -16.71
C ASP A 186 14.77 -12.19 -17.75
N GLN A 187 13.99 -13.28 -17.78
CA GLN A 187 12.84 -13.47 -18.68
C GLN A 187 11.76 -12.39 -18.49
N GLU A 188 11.58 -11.87 -17.27
CA GLU A 188 10.63 -10.78 -16.99
C GLU A 188 11.03 -9.47 -17.71
N PHE A 189 12.29 -9.34 -18.15
CA PHE A 189 12.83 -8.19 -18.88
C PHE A 189 12.98 -8.44 -20.39
N GLU A 190 12.74 -9.65 -20.86
CA GLU A 190 12.87 -10.02 -22.28
C GLU A 190 11.56 -9.83 -23.07
N VAL A 191 10.40 -9.77 -22.39
CA VAL A 191 9.08 -9.64 -23.03
C VAL A 191 8.82 -8.20 -23.46
N LYS A 192 8.88 -7.95 -24.78
CA LYS A 192 8.45 -6.69 -25.39
C LYS A 192 6.94 -6.53 -25.24
N ASP A 193 6.54 -5.43 -24.59
CA ASP A 193 5.23 -4.77 -24.66
C ASP A 193 4.07 -5.64 -25.16
N ASN A 194 3.45 -6.36 -24.22
CA ASN A 194 2.03 -6.66 -24.34
C ASN A 194 1.36 -6.05 -23.13
N PHE A 195 0.64 -4.94 -23.35
CA PHE A 195 -0.15 -4.16 -22.39
C PHE A 195 -1.24 -4.96 -21.62
N GLY A 196 -1.22 -6.30 -21.67
CA GLY A 196 -2.27 -7.16 -21.14
C GLY A 196 -1.91 -8.03 -19.93
N ASN A 197 -0.63 -8.19 -19.54
CA ASN A 197 -0.26 -9.07 -18.42
C ASN A 197 0.69 -8.38 -17.41
N LEU A 198 0.36 -8.44 -16.12
CA LEU A 198 1.06 -7.75 -15.03
C LEU A 198 2.56 -8.09 -14.93
N VAL A 199 2.95 -9.30 -15.36
CA VAL A 199 4.36 -9.72 -15.41
C VAL A 199 5.17 -8.88 -16.41
N SER A 200 4.57 -8.49 -17.54
CA SER A 200 5.16 -7.57 -18.52
C SER A 200 5.23 -6.12 -18.03
N GLN A 201 4.53 -5.78 -16.92
CA GLN A 201 4.57 -4.44 -16.33
C GLN A 201 5.76 -4.26 -15.37
N ALA A 202 6.31 -5.33 -14.78
CA ALA A 202 7.36 -5.19 -13.77
C ALA A 202 8.65 -4.57 -14.34
N ALA A 203 9.09 -5.04 -15.51
CA ALA A 203 10.25 -4.48 -16.21
C ALA A 203 10.02 -3.04 -16.66
N PHE A 204 8.82 -2.73 -17.17
CA PHE A 204 8.43 -1.35 -17.51
C PHE A 204 8.46 -0.44 -16.28
N CYS A 205 7.83 -0.86 -15.19
CA CYS A 205 7.78 -0.10 -13.94
C CYS A 205 9.18 0.12 -13.37
N LEU A 206 10.05 -0.90 -13.37
CA LEU A 206 11.44 -0.76 -12.92
C LEU A 206 12.26 0.17 -13.82
N ARG A 207 12.12 0.07 -15.15
CA ARG A 207 12.74 1.02 -16.09
C ARG A 207 12.35 2.46 -15.75
N GLU A 208 11.06 2.70 -15.54
CA GLU A 208 10.55 4.03 -15.20
C GLU A 208 11.00 4.50 -13.81
N ILE A 209 11.11 3.60 -12.83
CA ILE A 209 11.71 3.90 -11.52
C ILE A 209 13.17 4.33 -11.73
N PHE A 210 13.96 3.55 -12.47
CA PHE A 210 15.37 3.84 -12.72
C PHE A 210 15.56 5.18 -13.43
N ILE A 211 14.75 5.48 -14.45
CA ILE A 211 14.75 6.79 -15.12
C ILE A 211 14.48 7.91 -14.12
N ARG A 212 13.50 7.76 -13.22
CA ARG A 212 13.20 8.79 -12.21
C ARG A 212 14.25 8.91 -11.12
N VAL A 213 15.01 7.85 -10.85
CA VAL A 213 16.14 7.91 -9.92
C VAL A 213 17.32 8.65 -10.56
N CYS A 214 17.63 8.38 -11.83
CA CYS A 214 18.73 9.03 -12.54
C CYS A 214 18.39 10.45 -12.98
N PHE A 215 17.13 10.69 -13.35
CA PHE A 215 16.62 11.95 -13.91
C PHE A 215 15.34 12.37 -13.16
N PRO A 216 15.47 12.85 -11.91
CA PRO A 216 14.32 13.08 -11.01
C PRO A 216 13.36 14.17 -11.47
N HIS A 217 13.74 14.95 -12.48
CA HIS A 217 12.94 16.02 -13.08
C HIS A 217 12.43 15.69 -14.49
N TYR A 218 12.71 14.49 -15.00
CA TYR A 218 12.33 14.08 -16.35
C TYR A 218 10.82 14.14 -16.56
N LYS A 219 10.38 14.92 -17.56
CA LYS A 219 8.96 15.13 -17.95
C LYS A 219 8.04 15.66 -16.84
N ILE A 220 8.59 16.31 -15.81
CA ILE A 220 7.79 16.87 -14.72
C ILE A 220 7.39 18.31 -15.06
N LYS A 221 6.08 18.55 -15.19
CA LYS A 221 5.54 19.87 -15.53
C LYS A 221 5.54 20.85 -14.35
N LYS A 222 5.36 20.36 -13.13
CA LYS A 222 5.30 21.17 -11.90
C LYS A 222 6.39 20.73 -10.95
N LYS A 223 7.34 21.64 -10.67
CA LYS A 223 8.49 21.36 -9.81
C LYS A 223 8.06 21.31 -8.35
N LEU A 224 8.65 20.38 -7.60
CA LEU A 224 8.65 20.41 -6.14
C LEU A 224 9.47 21.61 -5.67
N ASP A 225 9.10 22.18 -4.53
CA ASP A 225 9.79 23.30 -3.88
C ASP A 225 9.91 23.08 -2.36
N GLY A 226 10.76 23.90 -1.73
CA GLY A 226 10.96 23.92 -0.29
C GLY A 226 11.36 22.58 0.32
N GLU A 227 10.80 22.27 1.48
CA GLU A 227 11.08 21.04 2.24
C GLU A 227 10.76 19.77 1.44
N LYS A 228 9.72 19.79 0.59
CA LYS A 228 9.31 18.62 -0.21
C LYS A 228 10.34 18.25 -1.26
N LEU A 229 10.99 19.25 -1.87
CA LEU A 229 12.08 19.02 -2.81
C LEU A 229 13.26 18.36 -2.10
N VAL A 230 13.66 18.90 -0.94
CA VAL A 230 14.79 18.37 -0.16
C VAL A 230 14.56 16.92 0.26
N ILE A 231 13.36 16.58 0.76
CA ILE A 231 13.02 15.20 1.14
C ILE A 231 13.08 14.28 -0.07
N PHE A 232 12.54 14.71 -1.21
CA PHE A 232 12.53 13.92 -2.43
C PHE A 232 13.95 13.68 -2.97
N GLU A 233 14.78 14.73 -3.06
CA GLU A 233 16.18 14.60 -3.51
C GLU A 233 16.98 13.68 -2.58
N THR A 234 16.80 13.81 -1.27
CA THR A 234 17.44 12.93 -0.28
C THR A 234 17.01 11.47 -0.47
N PHE A 235 15.70 11.24 -0.67
CA PHE A 235 15.17 9.92 -0.95
C PHE A 235 15.74 9.32 -2.23
N ILE A 236 15.78 10.09 -3.32
CA ILE A 236 16.29 9.61 -4.62
C ILE A 236 17.79 9.30 -4.56
N LEU A 237 18.59 10.12 -3.88
CA LEU A 237 20.01 9.85 -3.66
C LEU A 237 20.19 8.53 -2.88
N SER A 238 19.45 8.34 -1.79
CA SER A 238 19.52 7.10 -1.01
C SER A 238 19.09 5.87 -1.82
N LEU A 239 18.04 6.01 -2.64
CA LEU A 239 17.58 4.95 -3.54
C LEU A 239 18.64 4.63 -4.60
N LYS A 240 19.29 5.63 -5.18
CA LYS A 240 20.37 5.46 -6.16
C LYS A 240 21.53 4.64 -5.58
N GLU A 241 22.03 5.03 -4.40
CA GLU A 241 23.11 4.32 -3.70
C GLU A 241 22.75 2.85 -3.42
N LYS A 242 21.49 2.60 -3.02
CA LYS A 242 20.98 1.24 -2.80
C LYS A 242 20.90 0.45 -4.11
N LEU A 243 20.48 1.05 -5.22
CA LEU A 243 20.40 0.37 -6.51
C LEU A 243 21.79 0.04 -7.08
N ASP A 244 22.76 0.93 -6.88
CA ASP A 244 24.16 0.70 -7.29
C ASP A 244 24.78 -0.52 -6.58
N SER A 245 24.36 -0.80 -5.35
CA SER A 245 24.87 -1.91 -4.53
C SER A 245 23.94 -3.13 -4.43
N ALA A 246 22.70 -3.03 -4.90
CA ALA A 246 21.72 -4.12 -4.82
C ALA A 246 22.20 -5.36 -5.58
N GLU A 247 21.66 -6.52 -5.25
CA GLU A 247 21.74 -7.69 -6.11
C GLU A 247 20.59 -7.64 -7.13
N MET A 248 20.88 -7.92 -8.41
CA MET A 248 19.89 -7.87 -9.50
C MET A 248 20.22 -8.93 -10.56
N PRO A 249 19.22 -9.44 -11.28
CA PRO A 249 19.42 -10.23 -12.50
C PRO A 249 20.25 -9.44 -13.54
N VAL A 250 20.93 -10.17 -14.43
CA VAL A 250 21.89 -9.60 -15.38
C VAL A 250 21.21 -8.59 -16.32
N ALA A 251 20.02 -8.92 -16.82
CA ALA A 251 19.26 -8.05 -17.71
C ALA A 251 18.86 -6.75 -17.00
N MET A 252 18.44 -6.84 -15.73
CA MET A 252 18.07 -5.67 -14.93
C MET A 252 19.30 -4.81 -14.59
N ARG A 253 20.44 -5.43 -14.25
CA ARG A 253 21.71 -4.72 -14.03
C ARG A 253 22.12 -3.92 -15.26
N LYS A 254 22.06 -4.56 -16.44
CA LYS A 254 22.37 -3.93 -17.71
C LYS A 254 21.48 -2.71 -17.96
N LEU A 255 20.17 -2.85 -17.74
CA LEU A 255 19.21 -1.74 -17.83
C LEU A 255 19.56 -0.57 -16.90
N TRP A 256 19.93 -0.86 -15.65
CA TRP A 256 20.35 0.17 -14.69
C TRP A 256 21.59 0.94 -15.16
N GLU A 257 22.63 0.24 -15.62
CA GLU A 257 23.84 0.87 -16.14
C GLU A 257 23.59 1.67 -17.42
N GLU A 258 22.76 1.17 -18.33
CA GLU A 258 22.35 1.88 -19.55
C GLU A 258 21.66 3.21 -19.23
N ILE A 259 20.70 3.21 -18.30
CA ILE A 259 19.97 4.43 -17.91
C ILE A 259 20.90 5.44 -17.22
N LYS A 260 21.84 4.99 -16.38
CA LYS A 260 22.84 5.88 -15.76
C LYS A 260 23.76 6.54 -16.78
N ALA A 261 24.12 5.82 -17.85
CA ALA A 261 24.99 6.32 -18.91
C ALA A 261 24.27 7.24 -19.90
N ASP A 262 22.94 7.10 -20.01
CA ASP A 262 22.12 7.94 -20.88
C ASP A 262 22.10 9.41 -20.40
N LYS A 263 21.85 10.34 -21.32
CA LYS A 263 21.75 11.79 -21.04
C LYS A 263 20.35 12.31 -21.39
N LEU A 264 19.33 11.55 -20.99
CA LEU A 264 17.91 11.82 -21.25
C LEU A 264 17.45 13.23 -20.86
#